data_AF-A0A2P1PS92-F1
#
_entry.id   AF-A0A2P1PS92-F1
#
_cell.length_a   1.000
_cell.length_b   1.000
_cell.length_c   1.000
_cell.angle_alpha   90.00
_cell.angle_beta   90.00
_cell.angle_gamma   90.00
#
_symmetry.space_group_name_H-M   'P 1'
#
loop_
_entity.id
_entity.type
_entity.pdbx_description
1 polymer ?
#
loop_
_entity_poly.entity_id
_entity_poly.type
_entity_poly.pdbx_seq_one_letter_code
_entity_poly.pdbx_strand_id
1 'polypeptide(L)'
;MTALARVFVVKIAATVLFWCVPLLLFPTDVLVRLGIPEPGSLLLFVRLLGWAYLALCVGYGFGLAAALKGQRAMGSIAAGIVSNGGASLYLCYFGLSGAWSDWGGIMPWLLWASAAVTGLLAVLLYWFGVRGRPEPTDTHHQ
;
A
#
# COMPACT_ATOMS: atom_id res chain seq x y z
N MET A 1 6.08 -8.68 -18.58
CA MET A 1 6.23 -8.35 -17.14
C MET A 1 5.80 -9.54 -16.29
N THR A 2 6.65 -9.93 -15.34
CA THR A 2 6.38 -11.05 -14.41
C THR A 2 5.16 -10.78 -13.52
N ALA A 3 4.53 -11.82 -12.98
CA ALA A 3 3.41 -11.65 -12.05
C ALA A 3 3.81 -10.81 -10.83
N LEU A 4 5.00 -11.04 -10.28
CA LEU A 4 5.56 -10.28 -9.15
C LEU A 4 5.76 -8.79 -9.49
N ALA A 5 6.22 -8.46 -10.71
CA ALA A 5 6.36 -7.08 -11.13
C ALA A 5 5.02 -6.35 -11.19
N ARG A 6 3.95 -7.01 -11.66
CA ARG A 6 2.59 -6.44 -11.65
C ARG A 6 2.11 -6.17 -10.23
N VAL A 7 2.36 -7.08 -9.29
CA VAL A 7 2.03 -6.89 -7.87
C VAL A 7 2.73 -5.65 -7.30
N PHE A 8 4.03 -5.46 -7.58
CA PHE A 8 4.74 -4.26 -7.14
C PHE A 8 4.21 -2.98 -7.78
N VAL A 9 3.90 -2.97 -9.08
CA VAL A 9 3.30 -1.81 -9.75
C VAL A 9 1.98 -1.42 -9.11
N VAL A 10 1.06 -2.37 -8.95
CA VAL A 10 -0.25 -2.11 -8.33
C VAL A 10 -0.07 -1.58 -6.91
N LYS A 11 0.82 -2.20 -6.12
CA LYS A 11 1.08 -1.76 -4.74
C LYS A 11 1.63 -0.34 -4.70
N ILE A 12 2.64 -0.01 -5.49
CA ILE A 12 3.22 1.34 -5.54
C ILE A 12 2.17 2.36 -5.97
N ALA A 13 1.48 2.09 -7.09
CA ALA A 13 0.49 3.02 -7.62
C ALA A 13 -0.66 3.27 -6.65
N ALA A 14 -1.23 2.20 -6.05
CA ALA A 14 -2.30 2.32 -5.09
C ALA A 14 -1.85 3.08 -3.82
N THR A 15 -0.68 2.76 -3.27
CA THR A 15 -0.14 3.46 -2.09
C THR A 15 0.12 4.93 -2.38
N VAL A 16 0.71 5.25 -3.54
CA VAL A 16 0.97 6.65 -3.91
C VAL A 16 -0.32 7.44 -4.07
N LEU A 17 -1.29 6.92 -4.85
CA LEU A 17 -2.50 7.65 -5.19
C LEU A 17 -3.47 7.80 -4.01
N PHE A 18 -3.67 6.74 -3.23
CA PHE A 18 -4.68 6.75 -2.16
C PHE A 18 -4.13 7.12 -0.79
N TRP A 19 -2.81 7.08 -0.58
CA TRP A 19 -2.21 7.37 0.71
C TRP A 19 -1.15 8.46 0.64
N CYS A 20 -0.08 8.32 -0.16
CA CYS A 20 0.99 9.33 -0.17
C CYS A 20 0.50 10.70 -0.64
N VAL A 21 -0.22 10.77 -1.77
CA VAL A 21 -0.69 12.04 -2.34
C VAL A 21 -1.67 12.75 -1.38
N PRO A 22 -2.74 12.11 -0.87
CA PRO A 22 -3.64 12.78 0.07
C PRO A 22 -2.91 13.20 1.35
N LEU A 23 -2.14 12.31 1.96
CA LEU A 23 -1.49 12.59 3.24
C LEU A 23 -0.38 13.64 3.13
N LEU A 24 0.29 13.78 1.98
CA LEU A 24 1.36 14.78 1.81
C LEU A 24 0.84 16.11 1.28
N LEU A 25 -0.12 16.10 0.35
CA LEU A 25 -0.44 17.27 -0.47
C LEU A 25 -1.81 17.86 -0.18
N PHE A 26 -2.79 17.08 0.28
CA PHE A 26 -4.14 17.62 0.45
C PHE A 26 -4.20 18.55 1.67
N PRO A 27 -4.80 19.74 1.55
CA PRO A 27 -4.99 20.62 2.69
C PRO A 27 -6.02 20.02 3.67
N THR A 28 -6.02 20.51 4.91
CA THR A 28 -6.82 19.94 5.99
C THR A 28 -8.32 19.93 5.69
N ASP A 29 -8.84 20.98 5.08
CA ASP A 29 -10.25 21.08 4.69
C ASP A 29 -10.67 19.97 3.70
N VAL A 30 -9.77 19.59 2.78
CA VAL A 30 -10.02 18.47 1.85
C VAL A 30 -9.98 17.14 2.59
N LEU A 31 -9.04 16.93 3.51
CA LEU A 31 -8.98 15.71 4.32
C LEU A 31 -10.24 15.52 5.16
N VAL A 32 -10.74 16.60 5.77
CA VAL A 32 -11.99 16.58 6.55
C VAL A 32 -13.20 16.28 5.66
N ARG A 33 -13.29 16.89 4.47
CA ARG A 33 -14.35 16.58 3.50
C ARG A 33 -14.35 15.12 3.03
N LEU A 34 -13.17 14.50 2.94
CA LEU A 34 -13.07 13.07 2.62
C LEU A 34 -13.57 12.17 3.75
N GLY A 35 -13.65 12.69 4.98
CA GLY A 35 -14.15 11.97 6.16
C GLY A 35 -13.12 11.75 7.26
N ILE A 36 -11.91 12.28 7.12
CA ILE A 36 -10.88 12.20 8.16
C ILE A 36 -11.25 13.18 9.28
N PRO A 37 -11.27 12.79 10.56
CA PRO A 37 -11.48 13.71 11.66
C PRO A 37 -10.48 14.87 11.63
N GLU A 38 -10.91 16.07 12.02
CA GLU A 38 -10.08 17.28 12.04
C GLU A 38 -8.77 17.01 12.81
N PRO A 39 -7.61 16.99 12.12
CA PRO A 39 -6.37 16.52 12.73
C PRO A 39 -5.78 17.53 13.72
N GLY A 40 -6.07 18.83 13.59
CA GLY A 40 -5.52 19.86 14.48
C GLY A 40 -3.98 19.79 14.58
N SER A 41 -3.46 19.66 15.81
CA SER A 41 -2.03 19.51 16.08
C SER A 41 -1.42 18.19 15.55
N LEU A 42 -2.26 17.20 15.22
CA LEU A 42 -1.81 15.90 14.69
C LEU A 42 -1.51 15.95 13.19
N LEU A 43 -1.73 17.08 12.51
CA LEU A 43 -1.43 17.23 11.07
C LEU A 43 0.03 16.89 10.75
N LEU A 44 0.97 17.19 11.65
CA LEU A 44 2.38 16.81 11.50
C LEU A 44 2.53 15.28 11.35
N PHE A 45 1.83 14.49 12.18
CA PHE A 45 1.88 13.03 12.12
C PHE A 45 1.25 12.49 10.84
N VAL A 46 0.17 13.12 10.36
CA VAL A 46 -0.46 12.80 9.07
C VAL A 46 0.57 12.98 7.93
N ARG A 47 1.33 14.08 7.93
CA ARG A 47 2.37 14.32 6.91
C ARG A 47 3.53 13.33 7.02
N LEU A 48 4.01 13.07 8.24
CA LEU A 48 5.09 12.11 8.48
C LEU A 48 4.69 10.69 8.06
N LEU A 49 3.42 10.31 8.26
CA LEU A 49 2.87 9.05 7.79
C LEU A 49 2.91 8.96 6.25
N GLY A 50 2.55 10.05 5.56
CA GLY A 50 2.69 10.15 4.10
C GLY A 50 4.14 9.92 3.63
N TRP A 51 5.12 10.50 4.32
CA TRP A 51 6.54 10.29 4.01
C TRP A 51 7.01 8.86 4.29
N ALA A 52 6.52 8.24 5.38
CA ALA A 52 6.81 6.85 5.69
C ALA A 52 6.29 5.91 4.58
N TYR A 53 5.07 6.13 4.09
CA TYR A 53 4.51 5.37 2.98
C TYR A 53 5.25 5.60 1.65
N LEU A 54 5.70 6.83 1.40
CA LEU A 54 6.51 7.13 0.23
C LEU A 54 7.87 6.44 0.28
N ALA A 55 8.52 6.41 1.45
CA ALA A 55 9.77 5.69 1.65
C ALA A 55 9.60 4.16 1.43
N LEU A 56 8.48 3.59 1.87
CA LEU A 56 8.13 2.21 1.55
C LEU A 56 8.01 1.99 0.03
N CYS A 57 7.41 2.94 -0.70
CA CYS A 57 7.32 2.87 -2.16
C CYS A 57 8.70 2.87 -2.84
N VAL A 58 9.68 3.60 -2.30
CA VAL A 58 11.08 3.50 -2.77
C VAL A 58 11.62 2.08 -2.58
N GLY A 59 11.40 1.48 -1.41
CA GLY A 59 11.74 0.07 -1.14
C GLY A 59 11.08 -0.91 -2.11
N TYR A 60 9.82 -0.67 -2.47
CA TYR A 60 9.11 -1.45 -3.47
C TYR A 60 9.61 -1.20 -4.89
N GLY A 61 10.14 -0.01 -5.18
CA GLY A 61 10.81 0.30 -6.45
C GLY A 61 12.01 -0.61 -6.70
N PHE A 62 12.83 -0.87 -5.68
CA PHE A 62 13.89 -1.87 -5.77
C PHE A 62 13.34 -3.29 -6.01
N GLY A 63 12.21 -3.63 -5.37
CA GLY A 63 11.50 -4.89 -5.61
C GLY A 63 11.00 -5.04 -7.05
N LEU A 64 10.43 -3.98 -7.60
CA LEU A 64 9.97 -3.91 -8.99
C LEU A 64 11.16 -4.06 -9.96
N ALA A 65 12.24 -3.32 -9.74
CA ALA A 65 13.44 -3.39 -10.58
C ALA A 65 14.04 -4.80 -10.62
N ALA A 66 14.07 -5.50 -9.48
CA ALA A 66 14.48 -6.90 -9.41
C ALA A 66 13.48 -7.83 -10.14
N ALA A 67 12.18 -7.66 -9.90
CA ALA A 67 11.14 -8.50 -10.49
C ALA A 67 11.07 -8.39 -12.02
N LEU A 68 11.38 -7.21 -12.58
CA LEU A 68 11.50 -7.01 -14.03
C LEU A 68 12.65 -7.79 -14.66
N LYS A 69 13.69 -8.11 -13.87
CA LYS A 69 14.83 -8.94 -14.27
C LYS A 69 14.64 -10.43 -13.93
N GLY A 70 13.42 -10.84 -13.57
CA GLY A 70 13.15 -12.21 -13.07
C GLY A 70 13.77 -12.53 -11.70
N GLN A 71 14.27 -11.52 -10.99
CA GLN A 71 14.92 -11.67 -9.69
C GLN A 71 13.95 -11.35 -8.54
N ARG A 72 14.33 -11.76 -7.33
CA ARG A 72 13.52 -11.57 -6.12
C ARG A 72 14.30 -10.76 -5.10
N ALA A 73 13.81 -9.57 -4.79
CA ALA A 73 14.33 -8.77 -3.69
C ALA A 73 13.56 -9.15 -2.41
N MET A 74 14.07 -10.14 -1.67
CA MET A 74 13.36 -10.68 -0.50
C MET A 74 13.06 -9.62 0.57
N GLY A 75 13.94 -8.61 0.74
CA GLY A 75 13.68 -7.47 1.62
C GLY A 75 12.44 -6.68 1.23
N SER A 76 12.30 -6.32 -0.06
CA SER A 76 11.13 -5.60 -0.57
C SER A 76 9.85 -6.43 -0.51
N ILE A 77 9.95 -7.75 -0.74
CA ILE A 77 8.82 -8.69 -0.61
C ILE A 77 8.37 -8.77 0.85
N ALA A 78 9.29 -9.02 1.78
CA ALA A 78 8.99 -9.14 3.20
C ALA A 78 8.40 -7.83 3.77
N ALA A 79 9.01 -6.68 3.47
CA ALA A 79 8.46 -5.38 3.83
C ALA A 79 7.07 -5.16 3.23
N GLY A 80 6.84 -5.61 2.00
CA GLY A 80 5.55 -5.55 1.34
C GLY A 80 4.47 -6.40 2.02
N ILE A 81 4.83 -7.60 2.49
CA ILE A 81 3.94 -8.50 3.24
C ILE A 81 3.63 -7.91 4.62
N VAL A 82 4.65 -7.49 5.38
CA VAL A 82 4.47 -6.95 6.74
C VAL A 82 3.62 -5.68 6.71
N SER A 83 3.94 -4.74 5.82
CA SER A 83 3.18 -3.49 5.69
C SER A 83 1.71 -3.73 5.33
N ASN A 84 1.44 -4.52 4.29
CA ASN A 84 0.08 -4.74 3.82
C ASN A 84 -0.71 -5.68 4.72
N GLY A 85 -0.10 -6.77 5.20
CA GLY A 85 -0.74 -7.70 6.12
C GLY A 85 -1.04 -7.03 7.46
N GLY A 86 -0.06 -6.30 8.01
CA GLY A 86 -0.25 -5.50 9.21
C GLY A 86 -1.35 -4.45 9.03
N ALA A 87 -1.32 -3.66 7.95
CA ALA A 87 -2.37 -2.69 7.64
C ALA A 87 -3.74 -3.34 7.50
N SER A 88 -3.87 -4.45 6.76
CA SER A 88 -5.12 -5.19 6.57
C SER A 88 -5.71 -5.65 7.90
N LEU A 89 -4.90 -6.30 8.74
CA LEU A 89 -5.33 -6.77 10.06
C LEU A 89 -5.74 -5.62 10.97
N TYR A 90 -4.97 -4.53 10.99
CA TYR A 90 -5.27 -3.38 11.84
C TYR A 90 -6.53 -2.65 11.37
N LEU A 91 -6.70 -2.47 10.05
CA LEU A 91 -7.91 -1.88 9.48
C LEU A 91 -9.13 -2.76 9.79
N CYS A 92 -9.05 -4.08 9.60
CA CYS A 92 -10.14 -4.97 9.97
C CYS A 92 -10.46 -4.89 11.47
N TYR A 93 -9.45 -4.86 12.34
CA TYR A 93 -9.66 -4.74 13.79
C TYR A 93 -10.43 -3.45 14.15
N PHE A 94 -10.00 -2.29 13.65
CA PHE A 94 -10.67 -1.01 13.94
C PHE A 94 -12.01 -0.85 13.22
N GLY A 95 -12.16 -1.41 12.02
CA GLY A 95 -13.44 -1.44 11.31
C GLY A 95 -14.49 -2.27 12.06
N LEU A 96 -14.08 -3.45 12.57
CA LEU A 96 -14.97 -4.35 13.33
C LEU A 96 -15.26 -3.84 14.75
N SER A 97 -14.37 -3.05 15.36
CA SER A 97 -14.61 -2.42 16.66
C SER A 97 -15.50 -1.18 16.58
N GLY A 98 -15.90 -0.77 15.38
CA GLY A 98 -16.75 0.41 15.16
C GLY A 98 -16.01 1.73 15.24
N ALA A 99 -14.67 1.75 15.22
CA ALA A 99 -13.88 2.97 15.37
C ALA A 99 -14.04 4.00 14.24
N TRP A 100 -14.68 3.59 13.13
CA TRP A 100 -15.00 4.45 12.00
C TRP A 100 -16.45 4.95 12.01
N SER A 101 -17.22 4.67 13.08
CA SER A 101 -18.64 5.05 13.17
C SER A 101 -18.85 6.56 13.00
N ASP A 102 -17.91 7.34 13.52
CA ASP A 102 -17.97 8.79 13.54
C ASP A 102 -17.24 9.41 12.34
N TRP A 103 -16.65 8.58 11.47
CA TRP A 103 -15.97 9.04 10.26
C TRP A 103 -17.00 9.25 9.16
N GLY A 104 -17.03 10.46 8.59
CA GLY A 104 -17.98 10.84 7.55
C GLY A 104 -17.53 10.48 6.13
N GLY A 105 -18.34 10.88 5.15
CA GLY A 105 -17.95 10.89 3.74
C GLY A 105 -17.66 9.51 3.15
N ILE A 106 -16.62 9.43 2.31
CA ILE A 106 -16.23 8.20 1.61
C ILE A 106 -15.23 7.36 2.42
N MET A 107 -14.70 7.89 3.52
CA MET A 107 -13.57 7.30 4.22
C MET A 107 -13.83 5.88 4.76
N PRO A 108 -14.98 5.56 5.38
CA PRO A 108 -15.25 4.19 5.84
C PRO A 108 -15.20 3.15 4.71
N TRP A 109 -15.72 3.49 3.53
CA TRP A 109 -15.64 2.64 2.33
C TRP A 109 -14.20 2.49 1.84
N LEU A 110 -13.44 3.58 1.83
CA LEU A 110 -12.03 3.57 1.43
C LEU A 110 -11.17 2.76 2.40
N LEU A 111 -11.48 2.76 3.70
CA LEU A 111 -10.78 1.98 4.72
C LEU A 111 -11.08 0.48 4.58
N TRP A 112 -12.33 0.08 4.33
CA TRP A 112 -12.67 -1.32 4.04
C TRP A 112 -12.04 -1.80 2.73
N ALA A 113 -12.09 -0.98 1.67
CA ALA A 113 -11.42 -1.28 0.41
C ALA A 113 -9.91 -1.42 0.62
N SER A 114 -9.30 -0.54 1.41
CA SER A 114 -7.89 -0.62 1.76
C SER A 114 -7.57 -1.88 2.54
N ALA A 115 -8.41 -2.30 3.49
CA ALA A 115 -8.23 -3.54 4.24
C ALA A 115 -8.22 -4.77 3.32
N ALA A 116 -9.16 -4.84 2.38
CA ALA A 116 -9.26 -5.92 1.41
C ALA A 116 -8.08 -5.92 0.42
N VAL A 117 -7.76 -4.77 -0.17
CA VAL A 117 -6.69 -4.64 -1.18
C VAL A 117 -5.31 -4.91 -0.57
N THR A 118 -5.04 -4.38 0.62
CA THR A 118 -3.76 -4.66 1.30
C THR A 118 -3.66 -6.14 1.68
N GLY A 119 -4.72 -6.74 2.23
CA GLY A 119 -4.75 -8.18 2.52
C GLY A 119 -4.47 -9.03 1.28
N LEU A 120 -5.15 -8.74 0.16
CA LEU A 120 -4.91 -9.39 -1.12
C LEU A 120 -3.45 -9.22 -1.58
N LEU A 121 -2.91 -7.99 -1.58
CA LEU A 121 -1.54 -7.76 -2.01
C LEU A 121 -0.51 -8.48 -1.13
N ALA A 122 -0.76 -8.63 0.18
CA ALA A 122 0.09 -9.43 1.06
C ALA A 122 0.09 -10.92 0.64
N VAL A 123 -1.08 -11.47 0.35
CA VAL A 123 -1.22 -12.85 -0.16
C VAL A 123 -0.53 -13.02 -1.51
N LEU A 124 -0.70 -12.08 -2.43
CA LEU A 124 -0.07 -12.13 -3.76
C LEU A 124 1.46 -12.01 -3.68
N LEU A 125 1.98 -11.16 -2.79
CA LEU A 125 3.42 -11.07 -2.52
C LEU A 125 3.96 -12.36 -1.90
N TYR A 126 3.21 -13.03 -1.03
CA TYR A 126 3.60 -14.34 -0.52
C TYR A 126 3.59 -15.39 -1.64
N TRP A 127 2.52 -15.45 -2.43
CA TRP A 127 2.36 -16.46 -3.47
C TRP A 127 3.39 -16.32 -4.59
N PHE A 128 3.50 -15.13 -5.19
CA PHE A 128 4.44 -14.89 -6.29
C PHE A 128 5.86 -14.55 -5.81
N GLY A 129 5.98 -13.87 -4.66
CA GLY A 129 7.26 -13.39 -4.13
C GLY A 129 7.96 -14.33 -3.16
N VAL A 130 7.27 -15.21 -2.43
CA VAL A 130 7.92 -16.23 -1.58
C VAL A 130 7.85 -17.62 -2.21
N ARG A 131 6.65 -18.07 -2.61
CA ARG A 131 6.43 -19.42 -3.19
C ARG A 131 6.65 -19.52 -4.70
N GLY A 132 6.57 -18.40 -5.41
CA GLY A 132 6.73 -18.36 -6.87
C GLY A 132 8.11 -18.84 -7.32
N ARG A 133 8.16 -19.45 -8.50
CA ARG A 133 9.42 -19.79 -9.16
C ARG A 133 9.93 -18.57 -9.94
N PRO A 134 11.24 -18.46 -10.20
CA PRO A 134 11.75 -17.47 -11.13
C PRO A 134 11.05 -17.65 -12.50
N GLU A 135 10.32 -16.64 -12.95
CA GLU A 135 9.75 -16.64 -14.29
C GLU A 135 10.88 -16.29 -15.27
N PRO A 136 11.08 -17.07 -16.35
CA PRO A 136 12.00 -16.68 -17.41
C PRO A 136 11.54 -15.32 -17.96
N THR A 137 12.48 -14.40 -18.12
CA THR A 137 12.19 -13.11 -18.73
C THR A 137 11.99 -13.38 -20.21
N ASP A 138 10.76 -13.23 -20.73
CA ASP A 138 10.52 -13.28 -22.18
C ASP A 138 11.36 -12.18 -22.85
N THR A 139 12.55 -12.54 -23.29
CA THR A 139 13.39 -11.74 -24.17
C THR A 139 12.81 -11.86 -25.58
N HIS A 140 11.65 -11.24 -25.81
CA HIS A 140 11.20 -10.90 -27.15
C HIS A 140 11.66 -9.47 -27.47
N HIS A 141 12.96 -9.34 -27.73
CA HIS A 141 13.53 -8.27 -28.54
C HIS A 141 14.62 -8.90 -29.41
N GLN A 142 14.19 -9.37 -30.59
CA GLN A 142 14.99 -9.34 -31.81
C GLN A 142 14.88 -7.95 -32.41
#